data_AF-A0A961AKD7-F1
#
_entry.id   AF-A0A961AKD7-F1
#
_cell.length_a   1.000
_cell.length_b   1.000
_cell.length_c   1.000
_cell.angle_alpha   90.00
_cell.angle_beta   90.00
_cell.angle_gamma   90.00
#
_symmetry.space_group_name_H-M   'P 1'
#
loop_
_entity.id
_entity.type
_entity.pdbx_description
1 polymer ?
#
loop_
_entity_poly.entity_id
_entity_poly.type
_entity_poly.pdbx_seq_one_letter_code
_entity_poly.pdbx_strand_id
1 'polypeptide(L)'
;MIFCVFLDPQSIRRLSGMGELGGDSLIGVLRVLLQSCLLAETTDWRAGAELSDAVKAISNQDVRKRVSALMEELGKRKRFVAILDAGDEDTNVSPAAIALRNRNLQQLDAIISELDQQNPGRGAEVIPVQSFHSSNFAAKCYQANAGLVLKANVVGPPEFFTKHLGKLLLVESSFEIIDRVVGKDFGENYFHNLSWWIDFLRQAESRIELTIHTEGKQIEPIRKRLAELCEDTMISPCVKGYDDGCLPHERYLRTVAFAFNLGRGLDLFDPNTGKNRDLYLAHANPASLRTVNLERRASPT
;
A
#
# COMPACT_ATOMS: atom_id res chain seq x y z
N MET A 1 6.35 -2.66 0.72
CA MET A 1 6.92 -1.73 -0.28
C MET A 1 5.81 -1.29 -1.20
N ILE A 2 5.44 -0.01 -1.08
CA ILE A 2 4.33 0.58 -1.80
C ILE A 2 4.86 1.83 -2.49
N PHE A 3 4.38 2.05 -3.71
CA PHE A 3 4.72 3.21 -4.52
C PHE A 3 3.46 4.04 -4.79
N CYS A 4 3.60 5.34 -4.98
CA CYS A 4 2.55 6.20 -5.46
C CYS A 4 2.92 6.71 -6.86
N VAL A 5 2.02 6.52 -7.82
CA VAL A 5 2.27 6.76 -9.23
C VAL A 5 1.15 7.58 -9.83
N PHE A 6 1.48 8.61 -10.58
CA PHE A 6 0.49 9.27 -11.43
C PHE A 6 0.41 8.57 -12.79
N LEU A 7 -0.79 8.27 -13.26
CA LEU A 7 -1.03 7.74 -14.60
C LEU A 7 -1.75 8.80 -15.45
N ASP A 8 -1.06 9.32 -16.45
CA ASP A 8 -1.60 10.35 -17.34
C ASP A 8 -2.73 9.78 -18.23
N PRO A 9 -3.96 10.34 -18.17
CA PRO A 9 -5.06 9.94 -19.04
C PRO A 9 -4.72 10.04 -20.54
N GLN A 10 -3.84 10.98 -20.93
CA GLN A 10 -3.43 11.14 -22.34
C GLN A 10 -2.55 9.97 -22.81
N SER A 11 -1.80 9.31 -21.91
CA SER A 11 -1.06 8.09 -22.26
C SER A 11 -1.99 6.98 -22.71
N ILE A 12 -3.13 6.80 -22.04
CA ILE A 12 -4.15 5.81 -22.43
C ILE A 12 -4.73 6.16 -23.81
N ARG A 13 -5.08 7.44 -24.03
CA ARG A 13 -5.66 7.91 -25.30
C ARG A 13 -4.69 7.71 -26.47
N ARG A 14 -3.41 7.99 -26.28
CA ARG A 14 -2.37 7.82 -27.31
C ARG A 14 -2.16 6.34 -27.66
N LEU A 15 -2.07 5.46 -26.67
CA LEU A 15 -1.85 4.02 -26.89
C LEU A 15 -3.03 3.32 -27.55
N SER A 16 -4.26 3.79 -27.30
CA SER A 16 -5.45 3.35 -28.03
C SER A 16 -5.29 3.48 -29.55
N GLY A 17 -4.56 4.52 -30.01
CA GLY A 17 -4.25 4.74 -31.43
C GLY A 17 -3.17 3.81 -32.00
N MET A 18 -2.45 3.05 -31.17
CA MET A 18 -1.34 2.19 -31.59
C MET A 18 -1.74 0.71 -31.79
N GLY A 19 -3.04 0.41 -31.72
CA GLY A 19 -3.57 -0.95 -31.92
C GLY A 19 -3.27 -1.89 -30.75
N GLU A 20 -3.17 -3.20 -31.04
CA GLU A 20 -3.05 -4.25 -30.03
C GLU A 20 -1.80 -4.11 -29.15
N LEU A 21 -0.67 -3.74 -29.75
CA LEU A 21 0.60 -3.58 -29.03
C LEU A 21 0.51 -2.50 -27.95
N GLY A 22 -0.12 -1.36 -28.23
CA GLY A 22 -0.33 -0.31 -27.23
C GLY A 22 -1.26 -0.76 -26.09
N GLY A 23 -2.29 -1.54 -26.43
CA GLY A 23 -3.20 -2.14 -25.46
C GLY A 23 -2.50 -3.11 -24.52
N ASP A 24 -1.67 -4.00 -25.04
CA ASP A 24 -0.93 -4.97 -24.23
C ASP A 24 0.10 -4.32 -23.32
N SER A 25 0.82 -3.28 -23.79
CA SER A 25 1.72 -2.49 -22.95
C SER A 25 0.97 -1.84 -21.79
N LEU A 26 -0.17 -1.20 -22.05
CA LEU A 26 -0.99 -0.57 -21.01
C LEU A 26 -1.49 -1.59 -19.97
N ILE A 27 -1.97 -2.76 -20.42
CA ILE A 27 -2.39 -3.85 -19.53
C ILE A 27 -1.22 -4.34 -18.68
N GLY A 28 -0.03 -4.49 -19.28
CA GLY A 28 1.20 -4.87 -18.58
C GLY A 28 1.55 -3.91 -17.45
N VAL A 29 1.54 -2.60 -17.75
CA VAL A 29 1.77 -1.54 -16.75
C VAL A 29 0.74 -1.60 -15.63
N LEU A 30 -0.55 -1.60 -15.95
CA LEU A 30 -1.62 -1.61 -14.94
C LEU A 30 -1.58 -2.84 -14.03
N ARG A 31 -1.15 -4.00 -14.53
CA ARG A 31 -0.93 -5.19 -13.70
C ARG A 31 0.18 -4.99 -12.68
N VAL A 32 1.28 -4.35 -13.05
CA VAL A 32 2.37 -4.01 -12.11
C VAL A 32 1.87 -3.00 -11.08
N LEU A 33 1.12 -1.98 -11.50
CA LEU A 33 0.55 -0.99 -10.58
C LEU A 33 -0.43 -1.65 -9.58
N LEU A 34 -1.27 -2.57 -10.04
CA LEU A 34 -2.20 -3.33 -9.19
C LEU A 34 -1.50 -4.24 -8.16
N GLN A 35 -0.21 -4.53 -8.30
CA GLN A 35 0.51 -5.31 -7.30
C GLN A 35 0.97 -4.42 -6.14
N SER A 36 1.69 -3.33 -6.43
CA SER A 36 2.44 -2.58 -5.41
C SER A 36 2.20 -1.07 -5.38
N CYS A 37 1.26 -0.54 -6.16
CA CYS A 37 1.10 0.91 -6.31
C CYS A 37 -0.26 1.43 -5.84
N LEU A 38 -0.20 2.65 -5.32
CA LEU A 38 -1.27 3.63 -5.22
C LEU A 38 -1.25 4.49 -6.49
N LEU A 39 -2.42 4.95 -6.92
CA LEU A 39 -2.56 5.92 -8.00
C LEU A 39 -2.76 7.31 -7.40
N ALA A 40 -1.86 8.22 -7.75
CA ALA A 40 -1.94 9.62 -7.38
C ALA A 40 -3.08 10.30 -8.14
N GLU A 41 -3.86 11.06 -7.39
CA GLU A 41 -5.04 11.80 -7.84
C GLU A 41 -4.88 13.28 -7.49
N THR A 42 -5.59 14.15 -8.21
CA THR A 42 -5.70 15.57 -7.84
C THR A 42 -6.68 15.75 -6.68
N THR A 43 -6.49 16.79 -5.87
CA THR A 43 -7.39 17.07 -4.73
C THR A 43 -8.85 17.27 -5.15
N ASP A 44 -9.09 17.70 -6.38
CA ASP A 44 -10.41 17.89 -7.00
C ASP A 44 -10.92 16.67 -7.82
N TRP A 45 -10.24 15.52 -7.77
CA TRP A 45 -10.59 14.28 -8.48
C TRP A 45 -10.61 14.37 -10.03
N ARG A 46 -10.01 15.40 -10.60
CA ARG A 46 -9.97 15.63 -12.05
C ARG A 46 -9.25 14.52 -12.80
N ALA A 47 -8.10 14.04 -12.30
CA ALA A 47 -7.34 13.02 -13.02
C ALA A 47 -8.12 11.71 -13.13
N GLY A 48 -8.83 11.31 -12.08
CA GLY A 48 -9.61 10.09 -12.03
C GLY A 48 -10.83 10.13 -12.95
N ALA A 49 -11.49 11.28 -13.05
CA ALA A 49 -12.56 11.50 -14.02
C ALA A 49 -12.03 11.36 -15.46
N GLU A 50 -10.93 12.06 -15.78
CA GLU A 50 -10.31 12.00 -17.10
C GLU A 50 -9.77 10.61 -17.45
N LEU A 51 -9.25 9.89 -16.46
CA LEU A 51 -8.75 8.52 -16.61
C LEU A 51 -9.90 7.56 -16.94
N SER A 52 -11.03 7.69 -16.25
CA SER A 52 -12.25 6.92 -16.53
C SER A 52 -12.73 7.15 -17.97
N ASP A 53 -12.74 8.42 -18.41
CA ASP A 53 -13.14 8.77 -19.77
C ASP A 53 -12.14 8.28 -20.82
N ALA A 54 -10.83 8.34 -20.53
CA ALA A 54 -9.79 7.80 -21.40
C ALA A 54 -9.94 6.28 -21.59
N VAL A 55 -10.26 5.54 -20.52
CA VAL A 55 -10.51 4.10 -20.60
C VAL A 55 -11.76 3.79 -21.42
N LYS A 56 -12.85 4.53 -21.24
CA LYS A 56 -14.08 4.35 -22.05
C LYS A 56 -13.85 4.62 -23.53
N ALA A 57 -12.96 5.55 -23.87
CA ALA A 57 -12.62 5.92 -25.24
C ALA A 57 -11.73 4.90 -25.98
N ILE A 58 -11.27 3.83 -25.32
CA ILE A 58 -10.50 2.76 -25.98
C ILE A 58 -11.41 2.07 -27.02
N SER A 59 -10.96 2.03 -28.28
CA SER A 59 -11.73 1.49 -29.41
C SER A 59 -11.82 -0.03 -29.39
N ASN A 60 -10.69 -0.70 -29.11
CA ASN A 60 -10.62 -2.16 -28.99
C ASN A 60 -11.39 -2.63 -27.73
N GLN A 61 -12.46 -3.39 -27.96
CA GLN A 61 -13.37 -3.84 -26.90
C GLN A 61 -12.70 -4.76 -25.87
N ASP A 62 -11.79 -5.64 -26.29
CA ASP A 62 -11.10 -6.56 -25.40
C ASP A 62 -10.09 -5.85 -24.52
N VAL A 63 -9.31 -4.94 -25.10
CA VAL A 63 -8.38 -4.07 -24.35
C VAL A 63 -9.17 -3.24 -23.34
N ARG A 64 -10.24 -2.57 -23.79
CA ARG A 64 -11.11 -1.77 -22.92
C ARG A 64 -11.62 -2.58 -21.74
N LYS A 65 -12.17 -3.78 -21.97
CA LYS A 65 -12.68 -4.67 -20.92
C LYS A 65 -11.60 -5.03 -19.90
N ARG A 66 -10.40 -5.39 -20.35
CA ARG A 66 -9.27 -5.76 -19.47
C ARG A 66 -8.76 -4.57 -18.66
N VAL A 67 -8.60 -3.41 -19.29
CA VAL A 67 -8.19 -2.17 -18.62
C VAL A 67 -9.24 -1.74 -17.61
N SER A 68 -10.53 -1.73 -17.98
CA SER A 68 -11.63 -1.41 -17.06
C SER A 68 -11.64 -2.33 -15.83
N ALA A 69 -11.42 -3.64 -16.00
CA ALA A 69 -11.36 -4.58 -14.87
C ALA A 69 -10.19 -4.28 -13.91
N LEU A 70 -9.01 -3.92 -14.45
CA LEU A 70 -7.86 -3.53 -13.62
C LEU A 70 -8.12 -2.22 -12.86
N MET A 71 -8.71 -1.23 -13.52
CA MET A 71 -9.09 0.04 -12.91
C MET A 71 -10.16 -0.12 -11.82
N GLU A 72 -11.16 -0.99 -12.08
CA GLU A 72 -12.19 -1.34 -11.10
C GLU A 72 -11.58 -2.02 -9.87
N GLU A 73 -10.62 -2.94 -10.05
CA GLU A 73 -9.91 -3.57 -8.94
C GLU A 73 -9.09 -2.57 -8.11
N LEU A 74 -8.41 -1.60 -8.74
CA LEU A 74 -7.73 -0.51 -8.04
C LEU A 74 -8.74 0.32 -7.21
N GLY A 75 -9.91 0.61 -7.78
CA GLY A 75 -10.98 1.36 -7.12
C GLY A 75 -11.59 0.61 -5.93
N LYS A 76 -11.94 -0.68 -6.11
CA LYS A 76 -12.45 -1.55 -5.02
C LYS A 76 -11.48 -1.65 -3.86
N ARG A 77 -10.18 -1.59 -4.15
CA ARG A 77 -9.09 -1.60 -3.17
C ARG A 77 -8.73 -0.20 -2.66
N LYS A 78 -9.53 0.83 -2.96
CA LYS A 78 -9.29 2.22 -2.53
C LYS A 78 -7.87 2.72 -2.83
N ARG A 79 -7.33 2.44 -4.03
CA ARG A 79 -5.93 2.77 -4.35
C ARG A 79 -5.69 4.16 -4.93
N PHE A 80 -6.74 4.96 -5.05
CA PHE A 80 -6.62 6.35 -5.51
C PHE A 80 -6.36 7.25 -4.30
N VAL A 81 -5.35 8.11 -4.40
CA VAL A 81 -4.92 8.97 -3.29
C VAL A 81 -4.73 10.39 -3.77
N ALA A 82 -5.50 11.31 -3.22
CA ALA A 82 -5.43 12.74 -3.52
C ALA A 82 -4.16 13.35 -2.91
N ILE A 83 -3.08 13.39 -3.69
CA ILE A 83 -1.79 13.98 -3.25
C ILE A 83 -1.29 15.08 -4.18
N LEU A 84 -1.90 15.24 -5.37
CA LEU A 84 -1.48 16.26 -6.32
C LEU A 84 -2.28 17.53 -6.05
N ASP A 85 -1.59 18.55 -5.55
CA ASP A 85 -2.20 19.85 -5.33
C ASP A 85 -2.38 20.55 -6.68
N ALA A 86 -3.65 20.80 -7.01
CA ALA A 86 -4.06 21.56 -8.19
C ALA A 86 -4.07 23.07 -7.92
N GLY A 87 -3.98 23.52 -6.66
CA GLY A 87 -4.12 24.93 -6.26
C GLY A 87 -5.46 25.55 -6.68
N ASP A 88 -5.50 26.88 -6.76
CA ASP A 88 -6.62 27.66 -7.32
C ASP A 88 -6.59 27.70 -8.87
N GLU A 89 -5.95 26.72 -9.51
CA GLU A 89 -5.69 26.78 -10.95
C GLU A 89 -6.96 26.60 -11.79
N ASP A 90 -6.94 27.23 -12.97
CA ASP A 90 -7.97 27.05 -13.99
C ASP A 90 -8.19 25.54 -14.26
N THR A 91 -9.47 25.14 -14.31
CA THR A 91 -9.92 23.81 -14.74
C THR A 91 -9.32 23.35 -16.07
N ASN A 92 -8.81 24.28 -16.88
CA ASN A 92 -8.17 24.00 -18.17
C ASN A 92 -6.74 23.43 -18.08
N VAL A 93 -6.09 23.43 -16.92
CA VAL A 93 -4.75 22.84 -16.78
C VAL A 93 -4.85 21.31 -16.78
N SER A 94 -4.11 20.66 -17.67
CA SER A 94 -4.09 19.20 -17.79
C SER A 94 -3.55 18.52 -16.52
N PRO A 95 -4.11 17.38 -16.09
CA PRO A 95 -3.62 16.62 -14.92
C PRO A 95 -2.12 16.28 -14.98
N ALA A 96 -1.59 16.00 -16.16
CA ALA A 96 -0.18 15.68 -16.34
C ALA A 96 0.74 16.87 -16.02
N ALA A 97 0.32 18.10 -16.37
CA ALA A 97 1.05 19.30 -16.01
C ALA A 97 1.05 19.52 -14.49
N ILE A 98 -0.08 19.26 -13.81
CA ILE A 98 -0.20 19.31 -12.35
C ILE A 98 0.75 18.28 -11.71
N ALA A 99 0.76 17.04 -12.20
CA ALA A 99 1.67 15.99 -11.72
C ALA A 99 3.14 16.36 -11.89
N LEU A 100 3.53 16.94 -13.03
CA LEU A 100 4.90 17.39 -13.29
C LEU A 100 5.35 18.52 -12.36
N ARG A 101 4.46 19.43 -11.97
CA ARG A 101 4.77 20.47 -10.95
C ARG A 101 4.97 19.85 -9.58
N ASN A 102 4.15 18.85 -9.26
CA ASN A 102 4.20 18.08 -8.01
C ASN A 102 5.29 16.98 -8.01
N ARG A 103 6.16 16.90 -9.03
CA ARG A 103 7.16 15.81 -9.16
C ARG A 103 8.15 15.70 -8.00
N ASN A 104 8.31 16.76 -7.20
CA ASN A 104 9.22 16.80 -6.06
C ASN A 104 8.57 16.35 -4.74
N LEU A 105 7.26 16.04 -4.74
CA LEU A 105 6.59 15.47 -3.58
C LEU A 105 7.27 14.15 -3.21
N GLN A 106 7.68 14.02 -1.95
CA GLN A 106 8.38 12.82 -1.46
C GLN A 106 7.52 11.55 -1.58
N GLN A 107 6.20 11.71 -1.57
CA GLN A 107 5.23 10.64 -1.68
C GLN A 107 5.12 10.08 -3.10
N LEU A 108 5.45 10.88 -4.14
CA LEU A 108 5.28 10.51 -5.55
C LEU A 108 6.56 9.87 -6.11
N ASP A 109 6.48 8.62 -6.56
CA ASP A 109 7.65 7.89 -7.06
C ASP A 109 7.81 7.96 -8.59
N ALA A 110 6.70 8.01 -9.32
CA ALA A 110 6.71 8.01 -10.78
C ALA A 110 5.50 8.73 -11.39
N ILE A 111 5.70 9.22 -12.61
CA ILE A 111 4.69 9.85 -13.47
C ILE A 111 4.71 9.11 -14.79
N ILE A 112 3.66 8.35 -15.09
CA ILE A 112 3.54 7.62 -16.34
C ILE A 112 2.85 8.51 -17.37
N SER A 113 3.63 9.19 -18.21
CA SER A 113 3.18 10.19 -19.16
C SER A 113 3.99 10.16 -20.45
N GLU A 114 3.32 10.48 -21.56
CA GLU A 114 3.92 10.66 -22.89
C GLU A 114 4.35 12.13 -23.15
N LEU A 115 4.33 12.98 -22.12
CA LEU A 115 4.85 14.33 -22.20
C LEU A 115 6.39 14.32 -22.29
N ASP A 116 6.91 15.24 -23.08
CA ASP A 116 8.34 15.35 -23.38
C ASP A 116 9.15 15.63 -22.10
N GLN A 117 10.23 14.88 -21.89
CA GLN A 117 11.04 14.88 -20.66
C GLN A 117 11.97 16.11 -20.59
N GLN A 118 11.43 17.32 -20.77
CA GLN A 118 12.26 18.52 -20.91
C GLN A 118 13.05 18.91 -19.67
N ASN A 119 12.96 18.16 -18.56
CA ASN A 119 13.84 18.32 -17.41
C ASN A 119 14.08 16.99 -16.67
N PRO A 120 15.23 16.31 -16.86
CA PRO A 120 15.70 15.28 -15.94
C PRO A 120 16.10 15.94 -14.61
N GLY A 121 15.11 16.25 -13.79
CA GLY A 121 15.29 16.82 -12.45
C GLY A 121 15.35 15.73 -11.38
N ARG A 122 15.71 16.14 -10.15
CA ARG A 122 15.43 15.35 -8.95
C ARG A 122 13.90 15.21 -8.78
N GLY A 123 13.42 14.07 -8.28
CA GLY A 123 12.00 13.83 -8.03
C GLY A 123 11.49 12.50 -8.62
N ALA A 124 10.17 12.43 -8.82
CA ALA A 124 9.48 11.30 -9.44
C ALA A 124 10.00 11.01 -10.86
N GLU A 125 10.18 9.74 -11.19
CA GLU A 125 10.63 9.31 -12.52
C GLU A 125 9.50 9.48 -13.55
N VAL A 126 9.73 10.21 -14.64
CA VAL A 126 8.74 10.39 -15.72
C VAL A 126 8.95 9.34 -16.80
N ILE A 127 7.95 8.50 -17.06
CA ILE A 127 8.12 7.26 -17.84
C ILE A 127 7.01 7.12 -18.88
N PRO A 128 7.32 7.08 -20.18
CA PRO A 128 6.37 6.65 -21.21
C PRO A 128 5.93 5.21 -20.99
N VAL A 129 4.68 4.87 -21.31
CA VAL A 129 4.15 3.52 -21.09
C VAL A 129 4.97 2.47 -21.86
N GLN A 130 5.40 2.79 -23.07
CA GLN A 130 6.19 1.87 -23.90
C GLN A 130 7.57 1.55 -23.32
N SER A 131 8.15 2.49 -22.58
CA SER A 131 9.47 2.36 -21.95
C SER A 131 9.39 1.91 -20.50
N PHE A 132 8.20 1.61 -19.99
CA PHE A 132 7.98 1.28 -18.59
C PHE A 132 8.84 0.11 -18.13
N HIS A 133 8.88 -0.98 -18.89
CA HIS A 133 9.61 -2.19 -18.50
C HIS A 133 11.14 -2.00 -18.39
N SER A 134 11.69 -0.99 -19.07
CA SER A 134 13.12 -0.61 -18.99
C SER A 134 13.43 0.47 -17.95
N SER A 135 12.43 0.97 -17.23
CA SER A 135 12.59 2.05 -16.25
C SER A 135 13.19 1.58 -14.92
N ASN A 136 13.82 2.49 -14.18
CA ASN A 136 14.32 2.18 -12.84
C ASN A 136 13.16 1.91 -11.88
N PHE A 137 12.05 2.64 -12.04
CA PHE A 137 10.82 2.43 -11.29
C PHE A 137 10.26 1.01 -11.45
N ALA A 138 10.18 0.49 -12.68
CA ALA A 138 9.70 -0.87 -12.90
C ALA A 138 10.62 -1.90 -12.22
N ALA A 139 11.94 -1.72 -12.30
CA ALA A 139 12.89 -2.57 -11.57
C ALA A 139 12.65 -2.56 -10.05
N LYS A 140 12.39 -1.39 -9.45
CA LYS A 140 12.01 -1.28 -8.03
C LYS A 140 10.70 -1.99 -7.72
N CYS A 141 9.69 -1.88 -8.59
CA CYS A 141 8.42 -2.59 -8.41
C CYS A 141 8.62 -4.12 -8.46
N TYR A 142 9.40 -4.63 -9.41
CA TYR A 142 9.68 -6.06 -9.49
C TYR A 142 10.43 -6.58 -8.26
N GLN A 143 11.42 -5.83 -7.77
CA GLN A 143 12.09 -6.14 -6.51
C GLN A 143 11.11 -6.14 -5.33
N ALA A 144 10.20 -5.17 -5.29
CA ALA A 144 9.17 -5.11 -4.25
C ALA A 144 8.20 -6.29 -4.28
N ASN A 145 7.84 -6.75 -5.47
CA ASN A 145 6.91 -7.86 -5.66
C ASN A 145 7.55 -9.22 -5.38
N ALA A 146 8.88 -9.34 -5.48
CA ALA A 146 9.62 -10.53 -5.04
C ALA A 146 9.66 -10.69 -3.51
N GLY A 147 9.32 -9.62 -2.77
CA GLY A 147 9.39 -9.58 -1.32
C GLY A 147 10.72 -9.08 -0.80
N LEU A 148 10.70 -8.63 0.46
CA LEU A 148 11.82 -8.10 1.19
C LEU A 148 12.33 -9.14 2.17
N VAL A 149 13.63 -9.44 2.09
CA VAL A 149 14.35 -10.23 3.10
C VAL A 149 15.40 -9.32 3.75
N LEU A 150 15.31 -9.13 5.06
CA LEU A 150 16.30 -8.38 5.83
C LEU A 150 16.94 -9.31 6.86
N LYS A 151 18.27 -9.34 6.89
CA LYS A 151 19.03 -9.97 7.98
C LYS A 151 18.86 -9.17 9.26
N ALA A 152 19.02 -9.83 10.41
CA ALA A 152 18.99 -9.16 11.70
C ALA A 152 20.02 -8.01 11.82
N ASN A 153 19.70 -7.02 12.64
CA ASN A 153 20.54 -5.87 13.00
C ASN A 153 20.90 -4.89 11.87
N VAL A 154 20.05 -4.77 10.84
CA VAL A 154 20.30 -3.92 9.66
C VAL A 154 19.63 -2.54 9.80
N VAL A 155 18.34 -2.50 10.12
CA VAL A 155 17.48 -1.32 10.06
C VAL A 155 16.73 -1.11 11.36
N GLY A 156 16.53 0.15 11.75
CA GLY A 156 15.73 0.51 12.93
C GLY A 156 14.22 0.64 12.62
N PRO A 157 13.35 0.72 13.65
CA PRO A 157 11.91 0.81 13.43
C PRO A 157 11.46 1.99 12.57
N PRO A 158 11.85 3.25 12.83
CA PRO A 158 11.38 4.38 12.03
C PRO A 158 11.73 4.24 10.54
N GLU A 159 12.99 3.89 10.25
CA GLU A 159 13.46 3.70 8.87
C GLU A 159 12.71 2.57 8.16
N PHE A 160 12.51 1.42 8.84
CA PHE A 160 11.76 0.30 8.27
C PHE A 160 10.32 0.70 7.94
N PHE A 161 9.61 1.28 8.89
CA PHE A 161 8.21 1.65 8.73
C PHE A 161 8.05 2.70 7.64
N THR A 162 8.78 3.82 7.70
CA THR A 162 8.71 4.88 6.69
C THR A 162 9.00 4.34 5.29
N LYS A 163 10.06 3.54 5.12
CA LYS A 163 10.48 3.05 3.81
C LYS A 163 9.54 2.01 3.20
N HIS A 164 9.01 1.10 4.02
CA HIS A 164 8.33 -0.09 3.50
C HIS A 164 6.81 -0.05 3.64
N LEU A 165 6.30 0.66 4.65
CA LEU A 165 4.89 0.72 5.02
C LEU A 165 4.34 2.16 5.08
N GLY A 166 5.20 3.19 5.06
CA GLY A 166 4.83 4.60 5.23
C GLY A 166 3.72 5.07 4.30
N LYS A 167 3.73 4.63 3.04
CA LYS A 167 2.70 5.00 2.07
C LYS A 167 1.31 4.39 2.36
N LEU A 168 1.19 3.40 3.25
CA LEU A 168 -0.13 2.95 3.73
C LEU A 168 -0.86 4.06 4.47
N LEU A 169 -0.13 4.90 5.22
CA LEU A 169 -0.72 5.98 6.01
C LEU A 169 -1.37 7.07 5.14
N LEU A 170 -1.06 7.10 3.83
CA LEU A 170 -1.68 8.04 2.90
C LEU A 170 -3.14 7.70 2.58
N VAL A 171 -3.57 6.46 2.80
CA VAL A 171 -4.87 5.97 2.30
C VAL A 171 -5.64 5.11 3.28
N GLU A 172 -4.96 4.47 4.22
CA GLU A 172 -5.57 3.49 5.10
C GLU A 172 -6.02 4.13 6.41
N SER A 173 -7.28 3.92 6.74
CA SER A 173 -7.85 4.22 8.05
C SER A 173 -8.02 2.96 8.91
N SER A 174 -7.69 1.78 8.39
CA SER A 174 -7.89 0.50 9.07
C SER A 174 -6.74 -0.47 8.80
N PHE A 175 -6.17 -0.99 9.88
CA PHE A 175 -5.05 -1.92 9.87
C PHE A 175 -5.43 -3.15 10.68
N GLU A 176 -5.30 -4.32 10.06
CA GLU A 176 -5.53 -5.61 10.70
C GLU A 176 -4.23 -6.39 10.73
N ILE A 177 -3.79 -6.78 11.92
CA ILE A 177 -2.62 -7.63 12.10
C ILE A 177 -3.11 -8.99 12.57
N ILE A 178 -2.87 -10.01 11.76
CA ILE A 178 -3.20 -11.39 12.06
C ILE A 178 -1.91 -12.08 12.48
N ASP A 179 -1.78 -12.37 13.76
CA ASP A 179 -0.62 -13.06 14.31
C ASP A 179 -1.12 -14.09 15.32
N ARG A 180 -1.00 -15.37 14.94
CA ARG A 180 -1.55 -16.49 15.71
C ARG A 180 -1.12 -16.46 17.17
N VAL A 181 0.14 -16.12 17.44
CA VAL A 181 0.70 -16.17 18.79
C VAL A 181 1.31 -14.81 19.12
N VAL A 182 0.57 -14.03 19.90
CA VAL A 182 1.04 -12.78 20.48
C VAL A 182 1.17 -12.96 21.99
N GLY A 183 2.38 -12.77 22.52
CA GLY A 183 2.64 -12.91 23.95
C GLY A 183 2.97 -14.34 24.40
N LYS A 184 2.62 -14.66 25.65
CA LYS A 184 3.25 -15.61 26.60
C LYS A 184 3.58 -17.02 26.07
N ASP A 185 4.62 -17.02 25.25
CA ASP A 185 5.72 -17.98 24.99
C ASP A 185 6.89 -17.24 24.29
N PHE A 186 6.65 -16.04 23.73
CA PHE A 186 7.65 -15.20 23.06
C PHE A 186 8.10 -13.94 23.85
N GLY A 187 7.65 -13.80 25.11
CA GLY A 187 8.16 -12.82 26.07
C GLY A 187 7.74 -11.35 25.87
N GLU A 188 8.40 -10.45 26.59
CA GLU A 188 8.13 -8.99 26.61
C GLU A 188 8.41 -8.28 25.28
N ASN A 189 9.12 -8.94 24.35
CA ASN A 189 9.46 -8.40 23.04
C ASN A 189 8.23 -7.89 22.27
N TYR A 190 7.09 -8.57 22.40
CA TYR A 190 5.85 -8.14 21.77
C TYR A 190 5.36 -6.80 22.32
N PHE A 191 5.46 -6.57 23.63
CA PHE A 191 5.03 -5.30 24.23
C PHE A 191 5.91 -4.13 23.81
N HIS A 192 7.21 -4.37 23.56
CA HIS A 192 8.10 -3.38 22.95
C HIS A 192 7.74 -3.15 21.48
N ASN A 193 7.49 -4.20 20.71
CA ASN A 193 7.13 -4.04 19.31
C ASN A 193 5.80 -3.30 19.11
N LEU A 194 4.83 -3.51 19.99
CA LEU A 194 3.58 -2.75 19.97
C LEU A 194 3.83 -1.24 20.04
N SER A 195 4.79 -0.76 20.84
CA SER A 195 5.05 0.69 20.88
C SER A 195 5.55 1.22 19.54
N TRP A 196 6.45 0.51 18.85
CA TRP A 196 6.92 0.93 17.53
C TRP A 196 5.82 0.90 16.46
N TRP A 197 4.90 -0.06 16.53
CA TRP A 197 3.72 -0.06 15.67
C TRP A 197 2.81 1.14 15.94
N ILE A 198 2.55 1.45 17.21
CA ILE A 198 1.74 2.62 17.56
C ILE A 198 2.43 3.93 17.15
N ASP A 199 3.74 4.06 17.37
CA ASP A 199 4.52 5.23 16.94
C ASP A 199 4.53 5.41 15.42
N PHE A 200 4.50 4.30 14.66
CA PHE A 200 4.30 4.35 13.22
C PHE A 200 2.90 4.86 12.88
N LEU A 201 1.84 4.27 13.45
CA LEU A 201 0.46 4.63 13.13
C LEU A 201 0.09 6.06 13.58
N ARG A 202 0.74 6.59 14.61
CA ARG A 202 0.60 7.99 15.07
C ARG A 202 1.02 9.02 14.02
N GLN A 203 1.78 8.62 13.01
CA GLN A 203 2.17 9.50 11.90
C GLN A 203 1.03 9.74 10.90
N ALA A 204 -0.08 9.00 11.01
CA ALA A 204 -1.26 9.23 10.19
C ALA A 204 -1.92 10.57 10.55
N GLU A 205 -2.33 11.33 9.54
CA GLU A 205 -3.08 12.59 9.69
C GLU A 205 -4.57 12.35 9.95
N SER A 206 -5.00 11.09 10.06
CA SER A 206 -6.40 10.69 10.21
C SER A 206 -6.57 9.63 11.29
N ARG A 207 -7.83 9.38 11.67
CA ARG A 207 -8.19 8.34 12.63
C ARG A 207 -7.86 6.95 12.07
N ILE A 208 -7.19 6.14 12.89
CA ILE A 208 -6.81 4.77 12.54
C ILE A 208 -7.57 3.77 13.41
N GLU A 209 -8.13 2.74 12.80
CA GLU A 209 -8.60 1.53 13.47
C GLU A 209 -7.51 0.46 13.39
N LEU A 210 -7.05 -0.01 14.54
CA LEU A 210 -6.06 -1.10 14.62
C LEU A 210 -6.74 -2.33 15.20
N THR A 211 -6.83 -3.42 14.44
CA THR A 211 -7.31 -4.71 14.94
C THR A 211 -6.17 -5.72 15.00
N ILE A 212 -5.92 -6.30 16.16
CA ILE A 212 -4.99 -7.43 16.33
C ILE A 212 -5.80 -8.71 16.54
N HIS A 213 -5.58 -9.70 15.68
CA HIS A 213 -6.13 -11.05 15.79
C HIS A 213 -5.07 -11.99 16.36
N THR A 214 -5.36 -12.64 17.48
CA THR A 214 -4.44 -13.59 18.15
C THR A 214 -5.19 -14.74 18.78
N GLU A 215 -4.53 -15.89 18.93
CA GLU A 215 -5.01 -17.01 19.74
C GLU A 215 -4.57 -16.85 21.20
N GLY A 216 -5.26 -17.57 22.09
CA GLY A 216 -4.79 -17.85 23.44
C GLY A 216 -5.13 -16.81 24.51
N LYS A 217 -4.64 -17.07 25.73
CA LYS A 217 -5.05 -16.39 26.97
C LYS A 217 -4.48 -14.97 27.17
N GLN A 218 -3.75 -14.42 26.20
CA GLN A 218 -3.02 -13.15 26.34
C GLN A 218 -3.76 -11.93 25.78
N ILE A 219 -5.02 -12.12 25.40
CA ILE A 219 -5.88 -11.06 24.86
C ILE A 219 -5.99 -9.87 25.82
N GLU A 220 -6.26 -10.11 27.11
CA GLU A 220 -6.43 -9.02 28.09
C GLU A 220 -5.14 -8.22 28.33
N PRO A 221 -3.96 -8.85 28.56
CA PRO A 221 -2.71 -8.11 28.62
C PRO A 221 -2.42 -7.25 27.38
N ILE A 222 -2.65 -7.79 26.16
CA ILE A 222 -2.45 -7.04 24.92
C ILE A 222 -3.44 -5.87 24.83
N ARG A 223 -4.71 -6.11 25.15
CA ARG A 223 -5.76 -5.08 25.15
C ARG A 223 -5.42 -3.96 26.11
N LYS A 224 -5.02 -4.28 27.35
CA LYS A 224 -4.59 -3.31 28.35
C LYS A 224 -3.39 -2.50 27.84
N ARG A 225 -2.37 -3.17 27.28
CA ARG A 225 -1.18 -2.49 26.77
C ARG A 225 -1.48 -1.57 25.59
N LEU A 226 -2.34 -1.99 24.68
CA LEU A 226 -2.77 -1.15 23.56
C LEU A 226 -3.58 0.06 24.04
N ALA A 227 -4.45 -0.11 25.04
CA ALA A 227 -5.19 1.00 25.63
C ALA A 227 -4.24 2.05 26.22
N GLU A 228 -3.20 1.62 26.96
CA GLU A 228 -2.14 2.51 27.48
C GLU A 228 -1.38 3.22 26.35
N LEU A 229 -0.97 2.49 25.31
CA LEU A 229 -0.20 3.06 24.20
C LEU A 229 -1.03 3.99 23.30
N CYS A 230 -2.33 3.75 23.19
CA CYS A 230 -3.25 4.53 22.35
C CYS A 230 -3.94 5.66 23.13
N GLU A 231 -3.65 5.82 24.43
CA GLU A 231 -4.14 6.95 25.22
C GLU A 231 -3.75 8.28 24.55
N ASP A 232 -4.71 9.18 24.42
CA ASP A 232 -4.58 10.48 23.74
C ASP A 232 -4.11 10.42 22.28
N THR A 233 -4.35 9.30 21.59
CA THR A 233 -4.08 9.16 20.15
C THR A 233 -5.37 9.10 19.33
N MET A 234 -5.25 9.32 18.01
CA MET A 234 -6.34 9.05 17.06
C MET A 234 -6.47 7.56 16.68
N ILE A 235 -5.81 6.66 17.42
CA ILE A 235 -5.80 5.22 17.14
C ILE A 235 -6.86 4.55 18.03
N SER A 236 -7.74 3.78 17.39
CA SER A 236 -8.78 2.99 18.04
C SER A 236 -8.37 1.52 18.03
N PRO A 237 -7.75 0.99 19.10
CA PRO A 237 -7.29 -0.39 19.14
C PRO A 237 -8.46 -1.36 19.41
N CYS A 238 -8.40 -2.53 18.77
CA CYS A 238 -9.29 -3.67 18.98
C CYS A 238 -8.43 -4.94 19.03
N VAL A 239 -8.71 -5.83 19.99
CA VAL A 239 -8.06 -7.15 20.06
C VAL A 239 -9.15 -8.21 19.94
N LYS A 240 -9.03 -9.05 18.90
CA LYS A 240 -9.92 -10.19 18.65
C LYS A 240 -9.20 -11.48 19.03
N GLY A 241 -9.73 -12.14 20.05
CA GLY A 241 -9.28 -13.44 20.51
C GLY A 241 -9.89 -14.59 19.72
N TYR A 242 -9.12 -15.65 19.52
CA TYR A 242 -9.56 -16.87 18.86
C TYR A 242 -9.12 -18.11 19.64
N ASP A 243 -9.88 -19.19 19.48
CA ASP A 243 -9.49 -20.50 20.02
C ASP A 243 -8.27 -21.06 19.27
N ASP A 244 -7.49 -21.88 19.95
CA ASP A 244 -6.26 -22.45 19.39
C ASP A 244 -6.51 -23.22 18.08
N GLY A 245 -5.73 -22.92 17.04
CA GLY A 245 -5.85 -23.51 15.72
C GLY A 245 -6.92 -22.87 14.81
N CYS A 246 -7.55 -21.77 15.22
CA CYS A 246 -8.48 -21.03 14.38
C CYS A 246 -7.79 -20.02 13.44
N LEU A 247 -6.59 -19.55 13.77
CA LEU A 247 -5.81 -18.63 12.95
C LEU A 247 -4.76 -19.38 12.11
N PRO A 248 -4.42 -18.85 10.92
CA PRO A 248 -3.37 -19.41 10.08
C PRO A 248 -2.00 -19.35 10.77
N HIS A 249 -1.09 -20.23 10.35
CA HIS A 249 0.30 -20.20 10.83
C HIS A 249 1.06 -18.99 10.28
N GLU A 250 0.76 -18.60 9.04
CA GLU A 250 1.24 -17.39 8.43
C GLU A 250 0.66 -16.15 9.12
N ARG A 251 1.47 -15.11 9.21
CA ARG A 251 1.12 -13.87 9.89
C ARG A 251 1.00 -12.77 8.86
N TYR A 252 0.04 -11.89 9.03
CA TYR A 252 -0.31 -10.91 8.01
C TYR A 252 -0.51 -9.52 8.58
N LEU A 253 -0.13 -8.52 7.79
CA LEU A 253 -0.70 -7.19 7.85
C LEU A 253 -1.70 -7.05 6.72
N ARG A 254 -2.93 -6.66 7.03
CA ARG A 254 -4.00 -6.44 6.06
C ARG A 254 -4.56 -5.03 6.21
N THR A 255 -4.83 -4.41 5.09
CA THR A 255 -5.54 -3.14 4.96
C THR A 255 -6.59 -3.28 3.84
N VAL A 256 -7.30 -2.21 3.50
CA VAL A 256 -8.25 -2.29 2.38
C VAL A 256 -7.52 -2.40 1.04
N ALA A 257 -6.41 -1.68 0.87
CA ALA A 257 -5.66 -1.64 -0.38
C ALA A 257 -4.64 -2.77 -0.54
N PHE A 258 -4.04 -3.23 0.55
CA PHE A 258 -2.91 -4.15 0.54
C PHE A 258 -3.01 -5.25 1.58
N ALA A 259 -2.28 -6.32 1.33
CA ALA A 259 -2.00 -7.33 2.32
C ALA A 259 -0.53 -7.75 2.20
N PHE A 260 0.08 -8.05 3.33
CA PHE A 260 1.46 -8.47 3.42
C PHE A 260 1.59 -9.69 4.32
N ASN A 261 2.38 -10.67 3.91
CA ASN A 261 2.91 -11.67 4.82
C ASN A 261 4.03 -11.03 5.64
N LEU A 262 3.90 -11.11 6.96
CA LEU A 262 4.90 -10.68 7.94
C LEU A 262 5.52 -11.94 8.53
N GLY A 263 6.69 -12.37 8.06
CA GLY A 263 7.28 -13.65 8.50
C GLY A 263 7.36 -13.82 10.04
N ARG A 264 7.55 -12.72 10.77
CA ARG A 264 7.59 -12.68 12.25
C ARG A 264 6.34 -12.09 12.92
N GLY A 265 5.35 -11.63 12.14
CA GLY A 265 4.18 -10.91 12.66
C GLY A 265 4.57 -9.63 13.36
N LEU A 266 4.17 -9.48 14.62
CA LEU A 266 4.47 -8.28 15.41
C LEU A 266 5.92 -8.24 15.93
N ASP A 267 6.62 -9.37 16.06
CA ASP A 267 8.00 -9.45 16.60
C ASP A 267 9.06 -9.05 15.54
N LEU A 268 9.02 -7.80 15.09
CA LEU A 268 9.85 -7.31 13.99
C LEU A 268 11.26 -6.86 14.43
N PHE A 269 11.40 -6.31 15.64
CA PHE A 269 12.65 -5.74 16.11
C PHE A 269 13.05 -6.28 17.47
N ASP A 270 14.36 -6.32 17.72
CA ASP A 270 14.94 -6.74 18.99
C ASP A 270 15.02 -5.55 19.96
N PRO A 271 14.41 -5.62 21.15
CA PRO A 271 14.45 -4.55 22.13
C PRO A 271 15.86 -4.20 22.62
N ASN A 272 16.79 -5.16 22.60
CA ASN A 272 18.14 -4.93 23.12
C ASN A 272 19.01 -4.14 22.14
N THR A 273 18.81 -4.34 20.84
CA THR A 273 19.60 -3.66 19.80
C THR A 273 18.87 -2.47 19.19
N GLY A 274 17.53 -2.41 19.32
CA GLY A 274 16.69 -1.42 18.64
C GLY A 274 16.70 -1.59 17.11
N LYS A 275 17.05 -2.77 16.61
CA LYS A 275 17.17 -3.08 15.19
C LYS A 275 16.32 -4.29 14.81
N ASN A 276 16.06 -4.47 13.52
CA ASN A 276 15.22 -5.54 13.02
C ASN A 276 15.80 -6.92 13.37
N ARG A 277 14.92 -7.89 13.55
CA ARG A 277 15.26 -9.32 13.53
C ARG A 277 15.36 -9.81 12.10
N ASP A 278 15.55 -11.11 11.86
CA ASP A 278 15.45 -11.64 10.49
C ASP A 278 14.01 -11.48 9.98
N LEU A 279 13.81 -10.60 8.99
CA LEU A 279 12.49 -10.24 8.49
C LEU A 279 12.27 -10.76 7.08
N TYR A 280 11.05 -11.24 6.87
CA TYR A 280 10.47 -11.47 5.55
C TYR A 280 9.18 -10.66 5.45
N LEU A 281 9.05 -9.84 4.41
CA LEU A 281 7.86 -9.05 4.10
C LEU A 281 7.54 -9.18 2.61
N ALA A 282 6.41 -9.78 2.26
CA ALA A 282 6.00 -9.93 0.87
C ALA A 282 4.52 -9.61 0.68
N HIS A 283 4.15 -9.13 -0.52
CA HIS A 283 2.75 -8.93 -0.88
C HIS A 283 1.99 -10.26 -0.80
N ALA A 284 0.87 -10.27 -0.09
CA ALA A 284 -0.07 -11.37 -0.05
C ALA A 284 -1.30 -11.02 -0.90
N ASN A 285 -2.02 -12.03 -1.40
CA ASN A 285 -3.27 -11.79 -2.10
C ASN A 285 -4.37 -11.43 -1.07
N PRO A 286 -4.96 -10.21 -1.10
CA PRO A 286 -5.99 -9.84 -0.15
C PRO A 286 -7.23 -10.76 -0.22
N ALA A 287 -7.53 -11.31 -1.41
CA ALA A 287 -8.66 -12.19 -1.60
C ALA A 287 -8.47 -13.57 -0.95
N SER A 288 -7.24 -14.10 -0.91
CA SER A 288 -6.98 -15.38 -0.24
C SER A 288 -7.15 -15.29 1.28
N LEU A 289 -7.02 -14.08 1.84
CA LEU A 289 -7.16 -13.81 3.28
C LEU A 289 -8.61 -13.60 3.73
N ARG A 290 -9.56 -13.39 2.81
CA ARG A 290 -11.01 -13.39 3.13
C ARG A 290 -11.54 -14.79 3.43
N THR A 291 -10.89 -15.82 2.89
CA THR A 291 -11.26 -17.23 3.05
C THR A 291 -10.88 -17.82 4.41
N VAL A 292 -10.02 -17.14 5.18
CA VAL A 292 -9.87 -17.44 6.60
C VAL A 292 -11.17 -16.98 7.26
N ASN A 293 -12.08 -17.93 7.53
CA ASN A 293 -13.41 -17.74 8.13
C ASN A 293 -13.31 -17.15 9.56
N LEU A 294 -12.79 -15.92 9.68
CA LEU A 294 -12.68 -15.17 10.94
C LEU A 294 -14.06 -14.80 11.49
N GLU A 295 -15.09 -14.77 10.63
CA GLU A 295 -16.47 -14.40 10.97
C GLU A 295 -17.31 -15.58 11.50
N ARG A 296 -16.88 -16.84 11.31
CA ARG A 296 -17.65 -18.02 11.79
C ARG A 296 -17.14 -18.62 13.10
N ARG A 297 -16.04 -18.11 13.66
CA ARG A 297 -15.35 -18.71 14.81
C ARG A 297 -14.84 -17.69 15.84
N ALA A 298 -15.29 -16.45 15.76
CA ALA A 298 -15.09 -15.51 16.86
C ALA A 298 -16.06 -15.92 17.98
N SER A 299 -15.53 -16.45 19.07
CA SER A 299 -16.29 -16.62 20.31
C SER A 299 -16.74 -15.23 20.78
N PRO A 300 -18.04 -14.99 21.00
CA PRO A 300 -18.48 -13.74 21.61
C PRO A 300 -18.00 -13.77 23.07
N THR A 301 -16.91 -13.07 23.36
CA THR A 301 -16.45 -12.76 24.72
C THR A 301 -16.24 -11.27 24.83
#